data_AF-A0A963K2W3-F1
#
_entry.id   AF-A0A963K2W3-F1
#
_cell.length_a   1.000
_cell.length_b   1.000
_cell.length_c   1.000
_cell.angle_alpha   90.00
_cell.angle_beta   90.00
_cell.angle_gamma   90.00
#
_symmetry.space_group_name_H-M   'P 1'
#
loop_
_entity.id
_entity.type
_entity.pdbx_description
1 polymer ?
#
loop_
_entity_poly.entity_id
_entity_poly.type
_entity_poly.pdbx_seq_one_letter_code
_entity_poly.pdbx_strand_id
1 'polypeptide(L)'
;MTETTCPRLIAAAFVAFTLPFAATQAIAAGSHGGGHGHAVHGEPGDPAKASRTVTVEMDDNYYEPERIAVKAGETVRFTVTNAGGFVHEFNIGT
;
A
#
# COMPACT_ATOMS: atom_id res chain seq x y z
N MET A 1 -72.01 36.06 -6.21
CA MET A 1 -71.57 37.37 -6.74
C MET A 1 -70.52 37.90 -5.79
N THR A 2 -69.43 38.46 -6.36
CA THR A 2 -68.36 39.30 -5.74
C THR A 2 -67.46 38.63 -4.70
N GLU A 3 -66.25 38.19 -5.08
CA GLU A 3 -64.97 38.94 -5.27
C GLU A 3 -64.20 39.17 -3.95
N THR A 4 -63.01 38.57 -3.77
CA THR A 4 -61.64 39.15 -3.94
C THR A 4 -61.37 40.30 -2.92
N THR A 5 -60.29 40.47 -2.16
CA THR A 5 -58.88 40.03 -2.14
C THR A 5 -58.27 40.53 -0.80
N CYS A 6 -57.16 39.97 -0.31
CA CYS A 6 -56.29 40.70 0.63
C CYS A 6 -54.82 40.27 0.42
N PRO A 7 -53.92 41.15 -0.06
CA PRO A 7 -52.52 40.80 -0.25
C PRO A 7 -51.69 41.10 1.01
N ARG A 8 -50.80 40.17 1.37
CA ARG A 8 -49.87 40.31 2.48
C ARG A 8 -48.48 40.71 1.98
N LEU A 9 -48.05 41.88 2.47
CA LEU A 9 -46.73 42.21 3.00
C LEU A 9 -45.49 41.91 2.14
N ILE A 10 -44.89 43.01 1.68
CA ILE A 10 -43.54 43.15 1.16
C ILE A 10 -42.53 42.77 2.26
N ALA A 11 -41.59 41.87 1.96
CA ALA A 11 -40.40 41.64 2.76
C ALA A 11 -39.16 41.86 1.88
N ALA A 12 -38.34 42.84 2.24
CA ALA A 12 -37.05 43.09 1.64
C ALA A 12 -35.99 42.19 2.29
N ALA A 13 -35.10 41.59 1.49
CA ALA A 13 -33.94 40.85 1.98
C ALA A 13 -32.64 41.35 1.31
N PHE A 14 -31.65 41.55 2.17
CA PHE A 14 -30.35 42.17 1.95
C PHE A 14 -29.28 41.19 1.40
N VAL A 15 -28.34 41.73 0.62
CA VAL A 15 -26.86 41.56 0.71
C VAL A 15 -26.20 40.23 0.31
N ALA A 16 -25.31 40.32 -0.68
CA ALA A 16 -23.83 40.24 -0.59
C ALA A 16 -23.23 39.57 -1.83
N PHE A 17 -22.40 40.32 -2.56
CA PHE A 17 -21.62 39.81 -3.68
C PHE A 17 -20.33 39.15 -3.15
N THR A 18 -20.21 37.83 -3.27
CA THR A 18 -19.01 37.08 -2.87
C THR A 18 -18.11 36.82 -4.08
N LEU A 19 -16.92 37.44 -4.14
CA LEU A 19 -15.89 37.07 -5.11
C LEU A 19 -15.27 35.71 -4.73
N PRO A 20 -15.15 34.75 -5.66
CA PRO A 20 -14.37 33.55 -5.40
C PRO A 20 -12.87 33.83 -5.58
N PHE A 21 -12.15 33.38 -4.57
CA PHE A 21 -10.71 33.41 -4.34
C PHE A 21 -9.97 32.58 -5.41
N ALA A 22 -9.03 33.18 -6.15
CA ALA A 22 -8.18 32.45 -7.10
C ALA A 22 -7.04 31.76 -6.33
N ALA A 23 -7.09 30.44 -6.22
CA ALA A 23 -6.04 29.65 -5.59
C ALA A 23 -4.84 29.48 -6.56
N THR A 24 -3.67 29.96 -6.15
CA THR A 24 -2.40 29.65 -6.81
C THR A 24 -2.10 28.17 -6.64
N GLN A 25 -1.93 27.43 -7.75
CA GLN A 25 -1.54 26.02 -7.70
C GLN A 25 -0.03 25.92 -7.43
N ALA A 26 0.35 25.32 -6.32
CA ALA A 26 1.73 24.95 -6.03
C ALA A 26 2.05 23.61 -6.71
N ILE A 27 3.01 23.59 -7.64
CA ILE A 27 3.55 22.36 -8.24
C ILE A 27 4.75 21.92 -7.40
N ALA A 28 4.61 20.81 -6.68
CA ALA A 28 5.73 20.12 -6.04
C ALA A 28 6.28 19.06 -7.01
N ALA A 29 7.39 19.35 -7.68
CA ALA A 29 8.11 18.36 -8.46
C ALA A 29 8.95 17.50 -7.50
N GLY A 30 8.43 16.33 -7.12
CA GLY A 30 9.19 15.32 -6.38
C GLY A 30 10.19 14.64 -7.31
N SER A 31 11.49 14.78 -7.03
CA SER A 31 12.54 13.98 -7.67
C SER A 31 12.72 12.68 -6.87
N HIS A 32 12.27 11.55 -7.41
CA HIS A 32 12.54 10.22 -6.82
C HIS A 32 13.89 9.70 -7.34
N GLY A 33 14.97 10.41 -7.04
CA GLY A 33 16.32 9.93 -7.24
C GLY A 33 16.83 9.25 -5.97
N GLY A 34 16.93 7.92 -5.96
CA GLY A 34 17.53 7.19 -4.85
C GLY A 34 17.74 5.73 -5.20
N GLY A 35 18.98 5.35 -5.48
CA GLY A 35 19.34 4.05 -6.05
C GLY A 35 18.87 2.87 -5.22
N HIS A 36 18.42 1.83 -5.93
CA HIS A 36 18.17 0.51 -5.34
C HIS A 36 19.50 -0.08 -4.89
N GLY A 37 19.79 0.04 -3.60
CA GLY A 37 20.95 -0.58 -2.98
C GLY A 37 20.97 -2.08 -3.28
N HIS A 38 22.17 -2.60 -3.53
CA HIS A 38 22.43 -4.04 -3.68
C HIS A 38 21.69 -4.83 -2.60
N ALA A 39 21.04 -5.94 -2.98
CA ALA A 39 20.31 -6.79 -2.06
C ALA A 39 21.21 -7.17 -0.87
N VAL A 40 20.90 -6.62 0.31
CA VAL A 40 21.72 -6.80 1.53
C VAL A 40 21.64 -8.24 2.05
N HIS A 41 20.66 -9.01 1.58
CA HIS A 41 20.31 -10.33 2.09
C HIS A 41 20.80 -11.51 1.20
N GLY A 42 21.59 -11.23 0.15
CA GLY A 42 22.15 -12.24 -0.75
C GLY A 42 21.70 -12.10 -2.21
N GLU A 43 21.88 -13.16 -2.99
CA GLU A 43 21.54 -13.22 -4.42
C GLU A 43 20.86 -14.56 -4.78
N PRO A 44 20.10 -14.63 -5.90
CA PRO A 44 19.54 -15.90 -6.36
C PRO A 44 20.62 -16.96 -6.60
N GLY A 45 20.47 -18.12 -5.96
CA GLY A 45 21.43 -19.23 -6.07
C GLY A 45 21.11 -20.22 -7.18
N ASP A 46 22.13 -21.01 -7.59
CA ASP A 46 21.95 -22.17 -8.46
C ASP A 46 21.29 -23.32 -7.68
N PRO A 47 20.09 -23.78 -8.10
CA PRO A 47 19.39 -24.86 -7.42
C PRO A 47 20.23 -26.15 -7.30
N ALA A 48 21.07 -26.47 -8.30
CA ALA A 48 21.92 -27.67 -8.28
C ALA A 48 23.04 -27.60 -7.24
N LYS A 49 23.34 -26.41 -6.71
CA LYS A 49 24.38 -26.15 -5.71
C LYS A 49 23.81 -25.90 -4.31
N ALA A 50 22.51 -26.14 -4.10
CA ALA A 50 21.89 -25.98 -2.80
C ALA A 50 22.54 -26.93 -1.78
N SER A 51 22.99 -26.38 -0.65
CA SER A 51 23.57 -27.15 0.45
C SER A 51 22.51 -27.91 1.25
N ARG A 52 21.29 -27.38 1.28
CA ARG A 52 20.09 -28.04 1.83
C ARG A 52 18.81 -27.40 1.31
N THR A 53 17.71 -28.11 1.52
CA THR A 53 16.35 -27.62 1.31
C THR A 53 15.68 -27.36 2.65
N VAL A 54 14.98 -26.24 2.77
CA VAL A 54 14.11 -25.91 3.91
C VAL A 54 12.69 -25.80 3.39
N THR A 55 11.78 -26.59 3.97
CA THR A 55 10.35 -26.40 3.74
C THR A 55 9.86 -25.26 4.63
N VAL A 56 9.10 -24.34 4.06
CA VAL A 56 8.43 -23.24 4.75
C VAL A 56 6.94 -23.43 4.54
N GLU A 57 6.23 -23.74 5.61
CA GLU A 57 4.77 -23.76 5.63
C GLU A 57 4.25 -22.39 6.04
N MET A 58 3.30 -21.88 5.27
CA MET A 58 2.70 -20.57 5.48
C MET A 58 1.25 -20.79 5.89
N ASP A 59 1.00 -20.69 7.18
CA ASP A 59 -0.36 -20.69 7.72
C ASP A 59 -0.92 -19.25 7.72
N ASP A 60 -2.17 -19.07 8.13
CA ASP A 60 -2.88 -17.79 7.95
C ASP A 60 -2.19 -16.60 8.64
N ASN A 61 -1.45 -16.86 9.72
CA ASN A 61 -0.82 -15.83 10.55
C ASN A 61 0.60 -16.17 11.05
N TYR A 62 1.20 -17.28 10.60
CA TYR A 62 2.58 -17.63 10.96
C TYR A 62 3.26 -18.47 9.88
N TYR A 63 4.58 -18.57 10.01
CA TYR A 63 5.42 -19.45 9.21
C TYR A 63 5.96 -20.58 10.09
N GLU A 64 6.03 -21.80 9.57
CA GLU A 64 6.77 -22.90 10.19
C GLU A 64 7.91 -23.34 9.26
N PRO A 65 9.18 -23.29 9.70
CA PRO A 65 9.64 -22.79 11.00
C PRO A 65 9.66 -21.26 11.10
N GLU A 66 9.46 -20.74 12.31
CA GLU A 66 9.52 -19.28 12.59
C GLU A 66 10.93 -18.69 12.45
N ARG A 67 11.98 -19.53 12.51
CA ARG A 67 13.37 -19.11 12.41
C ARG A 67 14.19 -20.07 11.55
N ILE A 68 14.88 -19.51 10.57
CA ILE A 68 15.85 -20.24 9.73
C ILE A 68 17.21 -19.58 9.91
N ALA A 69 18.15 -20.28 10.54
CA ALA A 69 19.54 -19.83 10.61
C ALA A 69 20.27 -20.25 9.33
N VAL A 70 20.96 -19.31 8.68
CA VAL A 70 21.72 -19.53 7.43
C VAL A 70 23.16 -19.01 7.62
N LYS A 71 24.14 -19.72 7.07
CA LYS A 71 25.55 -19.31 7.11
C LYS A 71 25.87 -18.37 5.94
N ALA A 72 26.82 -17.46 6.12
CA ALA A 72 27.32 -16.63 5.03
C ALA A 72 27.88 -17.49 3.88
N GLY A 73 27.45 -17.22 2.65
CA GLY A 73 27.82 -17.98 1.45
C GLY A 73 27.07 -19.30 1.25
N GLU A 74 26.10 -19.64 2.11
CA GLU A 74 25.28 -20.84 1.94
C GLU A 74 24.20 -20.64 0.87
N THR A 75 24.17 -21.51 -0.14
CA THR A 75 23.03 -21.61 -1.06
C THR A 75 21.95 -22.50 -0.44
N VAL A 76 20.82 -21.91 -0.06
CA VAL A 76 19.66 -22.62 0.49
C VAL A 76 18.53 -22.66 -0.52
N ARG A 77 17.92 -23.83 -0.71
CA ARG A 77 16.67 -23.95 -1.46
C ARG A 77 15.48 -23.86 -0.49
N PHE A 78 14.53 -22.98 -0.76
CA PHE A 78 13.27 -22.93 -0.03
C PHE A 78 12.18 -23.63 -0.84
N THR A 79 11.48 -24.58 -0.22
CA THR A 79 10.22 -25.12 -0.74
C THR A 79 9.10 -24.47 0.05
N VAL A 80 8.29 -23.68 -0.61
CA VAL A 80 7.28 -22.85 0.05
C VAL A 80 5.90 -23.44 -0.20
N THR A 81 5.15 -23.68 0.87
CA THR A 81 3.80 -24.24 0.83
C THR A 81 2.82 -23.26 1.45
N ASN A 82 1.80 -22.86 0.69
CA ASN A 82 0.64 -22.20 1.27
C ASN A 82 -0.24 -23.25 1.96
N ALA A 83 -0.24 -23.24 3.29
CA ALA A 83 -1.01 -24.15 4.14
C ALA A 83 -2.28 -23.49 4.71
N GLY A 84 -2.32 -22.16 4.74
CA GLY A 84 -3.47 -21.36 5.18
C GLY A 84 -4.62 -21.33 4.17
N GLY A 85 -5.71 -20.71 4.59
CA GLY A 85 -6.90 -20.48 3.76
C GLY A 85 -6.78 -19.28 2.81
N PHE A 86 -5.82 -18.38 3.03
CA PHE A 86 -5.61 -17.20 2.21
C PHE A 86 -4.42 -17.33 1.25
N VAL A 87 -4.35 -16.46 0.24
CA VAL A 87 -3.16 -16.35 -0.61
C VAL A 87 -2.10 -15.57 0.15
N HIS A 88 -0.92 -16.15 0.26
CA HIS A 88 0.20 -15.56 0.99
C HIS A 88 1.44 -15.38 0.11
N GLU A 89 2.33 -14.50 0.54
CA GLU A 89 3.60 -14.20 -0.13
C GLU A 89 4.79 -14.56 0.78
N PHE A 90 5.90 -14.96 0.16
CA PHE A 90 7.18 -15.21 0.82
C PHE A 90 8.25 -14.30 0.21
N ASN A 91 8.81 -13.38 1.01
CA ASN A 91 9.85 -12.44 0.62
C ASN A 91 11.11 -12.61 1.48
N ILE A 92 12.27 -12.21 0.93
CA ILE A 92 13.55 -12.20 1.65
C ILE A 92 14.10 -10.77 1.57
N GLY A 93 13.93 -10.03 2.66
CA GLY A 93 14.19 -8.60 2.68
C GLY A 93 13.05 -7.76 2.10
N THR A 94 13.16 -6.45 2.26
CA THR A 94 12.18 -5.44 1.81
C THR A 94 12.88 -4.26 1.18
#